data_AF-A0AAW1TAB9-F1
#
_entry.id   AF-A0AAW1TAB9-F1
#
_cell.length_a   1.000
_cell.length_b   1.000
_cell.length_c   1.000
_cell.angle_alpha   90.00
_cell.angle_beta   90.00
_cell.angle_gamma   90.00
#
_symmetry.space_group_name_H-M   'P 1'
#
loop_
_entity.id
_entity.type
_entity.pdbx_description
1 polymer ?
#
loop_
_entity_poly.entity_id
_entity_poly.type
_entity_poly.pdbx_seq_one_letter_code
_entity_poly.pdbx_strand_id
1 'polypeptide(L)'
;MDIGCNDGRLTLTMASKYGCASMLGLDIDASLIKQACRALHRARATAREKRMQLMKPQHRQQGHASQSMSARRKAASTACQALSNTCFQAGDAVGHAGEPGTLDMVTCFSVTKWVHLNQAPALAVLPQCLQKEGQGGSRLSTAGGASDPA
;
A
#
# COMPACT_ATOMS: atom_id res chain seq x y z
N MET A 1 1.60 -0.32 -1.70
CA MET A 1 2.35 0.90 -2.05
C MET A 1 1.39 1.91 -2.63
N ASP A 2 1.50 3.18 -2.26
CA ASP A 2 0.60 4.26 -2.68
C ASP A 2 1.39 5.38 -3.37
N ILE A 3 1.27 5.46 -4.70
CA ILE A 3 1.97 6.42 -5.56
C ILE A 3 1.16 7.71 -5.64
N GLY A 4 1.81 8.84 -5.38
CA GLY A 4 1.15 10.14 -5.25
C GLY A 4 0.37 10.24 -3.95
N CYS A 5 0.96 9.82 -2.83
CA CYS A 5 0.27 9.72 -1.55
C CYS A 5 -0.14 11.07 -0.96
N ASN A 6 0.29 12.20 -1.53
CA ASN A 6 0.06 13.55 -1.05
C ASN A 6 0.49 13.68 0.43
N ASP A 7 -0.35 14.26 1.27
CA ASP A 7 -0.17 14.38 2.71
C ASP A 7 -0.43 13.07 3.50
N GLY A 8 -0.63 11.95 2.79
CA GLY A 8 -0.67 10.60 3.35
C GLY A 8 -1.96 10.20 4.05
N ARG A 9 -3.02 11.02 4.05
CA ARG A 9 -4.26 10.72 4.81
C ARG A 9 -4.96 9.44 4.33
N LEU A 10 -5.07 9.25 3.02
CA LEU A 10 -5.66 8.05 2.45
C LEU A 10 -4.78 6.83 2.73
N THR A 11 -3.46 6.96 2.52
CA THR A 11 -2.46 5.91 2.78
C THR A 11 -2.55 5.38 4.22
N LEU A 12 -2.60 6.28 5.22
CA LEU A 12 -2.74 5.93 6.64
C LEU A 12 -4.08 5.24 6.93
N THR A 13 -5.16 5.69 6.29
CA THR A 13 -6.49 5.09 6.43
C THR A 13 -6.48 3.67 5.87
N MET A 14 -5.90 3.46 4.68
CA MET A 14 -5.78 2.13 4.08
C MET A 14 -4.94 1.19 4.95
N ALA A 15 -3.75 1.63 5.36
CA ALA A 15 -2.84 0.85 6.17
C ALA A 15 -3.52 0.34 7.45
N SER A 16 -4.14 1.25 8.20
CA SER A 16 -4.78 0.92 9.48
C SER A 16 -6.08 0.12 9.33
N LYS A 17 -6.92 0.43 8.33
CA LYS A 17 -8.23 -0.22 8.13
C LYS A 17 -8.08 -1.65 7.62
N TYR A 18 -7.16 -1.88 6.69
CA TYR A 18 -6.94 -3.19 6.09
C TYR A 18 -5.83 -3.99 6.78
N GLY A 19 -5.15 -3.40 7.76
CA GLY A 19 -4.13 -4.10 8.55
C GLY A 19 -2.91 -4.50 7.72
N CYS A 20 -2.47 -3.63 6.81
CA CYS A 20 -1.38 -3.93 5.89
C CYS A 20 -0.11 -4.36 6.65
N ALA A 21 0.55 -5.41 6.16
CA ALA A 21 1.80 -5.92 6.75
C ALA A 21 2.92 -4.87 6.67
N SER A 22 2.96 -4.13 5.56
CA SER A 22 3.78 -2.93 5.34
C SER A 22 3.03 -1.96 4.43
N MET A 23 3.39 -0.68 4.49
CA MET A 23 2.83 0.34 3.60
C MET A 23 3.89 1.39 3.28
N LEU A 24 4.08 1.68 2.00
CA LEU A 24 4.91 2.78 1.52
C LEU A 24 4.03 3.79 0.80
N GLY A 25 4.02 5.04 1.26
CA GLY A 25 3.50 6.18 0.51
C GLY A 25 4.64 6.93 -0.18
N LEU A 26 4.51 7.17 -1.49
CA LEU A 26 5.45 7.94 -2.28
C LEU A 26 4.80 9.19 -2.86
N ASP A 27 5.53 10.29 -2.84
CA ASP A 27 5.14 11.52 -3.52
C ASP A 27 6.40 12.26 -3.97
N ILE A 28 6.32 13.01 -5.06
CA ILE A 28 7.47 13.79 -5.56
C ILE A 28 7.69 15.06 -4.71
N ASP A 29 6.64 15.57 -4.08
CA ASP A 29 6.72 16.78 -3.26
C ASP A 29 7.19 16.45 -1.84
N ALA A 30 8.45 16.79 -1.54
CA ALA A 30 9.05 16.61 -0.23
C ALA A 30 8.32 17.36 0.90
N SER A 31 7.63 18.46 0.60
CA SER A 31 6.82 19.19 1.58
C SER A 31 5.56 18.42 1.98
N LEU A 32 4.91 17.75 1.02
CA LEU A 32 3.78 16.84 1.26
C LEU A 32 4.25 15.61 2.06
N ILE A 33 5.40 15.04 1.72
CA ILE A 33 5.99 13.93 2.49
C ILE A 33 6.31 14.34 3.93
N LYS A 34 6.84 15.54 4.16
CA LYS A 34 7.02 16.06 5.53
C LYS A 34 5.69 16.15 6.27
N GLN A 35 4.60 16.53 5.60
CA GLN A 35 3.25 16.53 6.19
C GLN A 35 2.77 15.10 6.51
N ALA A 36 2.97 14.16 5.58
CA ALA A 36 2.63 12.76 5.74
C ALA A 36 3.37 12.10 6.91
N CYS A 37 4.67 12.36 7.06
CA CYS A 37 5.47 11.89 8.20
C CYS A 37 4.93 12.43 9.53
N ARG A 38 4.53 13.71 9.60
CA ARG A 38 3.89 14.27 10.80
C ARG A 38 2.53 13.62 11.07
N ALA A 39 1.75 13.36 10.03
CA ALA A 39 0.47 12.66 10.14
C ALA A 39 0.65 11.23 10.66
N LEU A 40 1.65 10.50 10.15
CA LEU A 40 2.02 9.16 10.61
C LEU A 40 2.43 9.15 12.08
N HIS A 41 3.25 10.11 12.51
CA HIS A 41 3.66 10.23 13.90
C HIS A 41 2.44 10.38 14.82
N ARG A 42 1.51 11.28 14.48
CA ARG A 42 0.25 11.45 15.22
C ARG A 42 -0.60 10.17 15.21
N ALA A 43 -0.78 9.56 14.03
CA ALA A 43 -1.56 8.34 13.89
C ALA A 43 -1.02 7.19 14.74
N ARG A 44 0.32 7.02 14.81
CA ARG A 44 0.97 6.04 15.68
C ARG A 44 0.70 6.30 17.15
N ALA A 45 0.80 7.55 17.60
CA ALA A 45 0.49 7.92 18.98
C ALA A 45 -0.98 7.59 19.34
N THR A 46 -1.92 8.02 18.51
CA THR A 46 -3.36 7.75 18.70
C THR A 46 -3.67 6.25 18.69
N ALA A 47 -3.06 5.48 17.78
CA ALA A 47 -3.29 4.03 17.70
C ALA A 47 -2.74 3.29 18.93
N ARG A 48 -1.55 3.68 19.42
CA ARG A 48 -0.97 3.12 20.65
C ARG A 48 -1.85 3.40 21.86
N GLU A 49 -2.32 4.65 22.00
CA GLU A 49 -3.21 5.04 23.08
C GLU A 49 -4.52 4.24 23.03
N LYS A 50 -5.18 4.19 21.88
CA LYS A 50 -6.42 3.42 21.68
C LYS A 50 -6.24 1.94 22.02
N ARG A 51 -5.11 1.34 21.63
CA ARG A 51 -4.77 -0.05 21.98
C ARG A 51 -4.67 -0.21 23.50
N MET A 52 -3.94 0.66 24.19
CA MET A 52 -3.80 0.61 25.65
C MET A 52 -5.14 0.78 26.36
N GLN A 53 -5.96 1.75 25.94
CA GLN A 53 -7.30 1.97 26.50
C GLN A 53 -8.18 0.71 26.42
N LEU A 54 -8.13 -0.01 25.28
CA LEU A 54 -8.91 -1.24 25.09
C LEU A 54 -8.34 -2.44 25.86
N MET A 55 -7.05 -2.45 26.22
CA MET A 55 -6.42 -3.54 26.98
C MET A 55 -6.62 -3.41 28.50
N LYS A 56 -7.07 -2.25 29.01
CA LYS A 56 -7.37 -2.09 30.44
C LYS A 56 -8.43 -3.11 30.89
N PRO A 57 -8.30 -3.71 32.09
CA PRO A 57 -9.34 -4.58 32.65
C PRO A 57 -10.60 -3.74 32.89
N GLN A 58 -11.73 -4.16 32.31
CA GLN A 58 -13.04 -3.56 32.62
C GLN A 58 -13.78 -4.45 33.61
N HIS A 59 -14.52 -3.83 34.53
CA HIS A 59 -15.38 -4.52 35.49
C HIS A 59 -16.42 -5.37 34.75
N ARG A 60 -16.55 -6.64 35.15
CA ARG A 60 -17.23 -7.70 34.40
C ARG A 60 -18.75 -7.47 34.38
N GLN A 61 -19.29 -6.89 33.31
CA GLN A 61 -20.73 -6.95 33.02
C GLN A 61 -20.96 -8.05 31.97
N GLN A 62 -21.82 -9.03 32.31
CA GLN A 62 -22.03 -10.25 31.53
C GLN A 62 -22.94 -10.01 30.31
N GLY A 63 -22.65 -10.72 29.20
CA GLY A 63 -23.55 -10.93 28.06
C GLY A 63 -23.19 -10.17 26.77
N HIS A 64 -23.01 -10.91 25.66
CA HIS A 64 -22.80 -10.50 24.24
C HIS A 64 -21.74 -9.43 23.88
N ALA A 65 -21.41 -8.47 24.74
CA ALA A 65 -20.38 -7.46 24.56
C ALA A 65 -18.95 -8.03 24.45
N SER A 66 -18.73 -9.26 24.94
CA SER A 66 -17.41 -9.89 25.01
C SER A 66 -16.77 -10.14 23.63
N GLN A 67 -17.54 -10.65 22.65
CA GLN A 67 -17.02 -10.90 21.30
C GLN A 67 -16.70 -9.61 20.56
N SER A 68 -17.58 -8.60 20.67
CA SER A 68 -17.36 -7.26 20.09
C SER A 68 -16.10 -6.60 20.67
N MET A 69 -15.86 -6.72 21.98
CA MET A 69 -14.65 -6.18 22.61
C MET A 69 -13.37 -6.91 22.19
N SER A 70 -13.41 -8.24 22.02
CA SER A 70 -12.29 -9.01 21.49
C SER A 70 -11.93 -8.57 20.06
N ALA A 71 -12.94 -8.43 19.18
CA ALA A 71 -12.74 -7.93 17.83
C ALA A 71 -12.14 -6.52 17.79
N ARG A 72 -12.62 -5.60 18.66
CA ARG A 72 -12.08 -4.24 18.78
C ARG A 72 -10.63 -4.22 19.25
N ARG A 73 -10.26 -5.07 20.22
CA ARG A 73 -8.86 -5.22 20.69
C ARG A 73 -7.97 -5.72 19.56
N LYS A 74 -8.41 -6.75 18.84
CA LYS A 74 -7.69 -7.28 17.66
C LYS A 74 -7.49 -6.19 16.61
N ALA A 75 -8.56 -5.49 16.22
CA ALA A 75 -8.50 -4.40 15.25
C ALA A 75 -7.56 -3.27 15.67
N ALA A 76 -7.58 -2.87 16.95
CA ALA A 76 -6.67 -1.85 17.46
C ALA A 76 -5.21 -2.30 17.47
N SER A 77 -4.94 -3.58 17.79
CA SER A 77 -3.61 -4.15 17.70
C SER A 77 -3.10 -4.20 16.26
N THR A 78 -3.93 -4.70 15.34
CA THR A 78 -3.64 -4.76 13.91
C THR A 78 -3.37 -3.37 13.33
N ALA A 79 -4.21 -2.37 13.63
CA ALA A 79 -3.99 -1.00 13.18
C ALA A 79 -2.68 -0.40 13.74
N CYS A 80 -2.37 -0.65 15.02
CA CYS A 80 -1.13 -0.18 15.63
C CYS A 80 0.10 -0.78 14.94
N GLN A 81 0.05 -2.07 14.57
CA GLN A 81 1.13 -2.75 13.85
C GLN A 81 1.26 -2.28 12.40
N ALA A 82 0.14 -2.15 11.68
CA ALA A 82 0.18 -1.65 10.30
C ALA A 82 0.78 -0.25 10.22
N LEU A 83 0.41 0.64 11.16
CA LEU A 83 0.99 1.98 11.25
C LEU A 83 2.46 1.97 11.68
N SER A 84 2.93 1.02 12.50
CA SER A 84 4.37 0.90 12.79
C SER A 84 5.16 0.51 11.55
N ASN A 85 4.56 -0.25 10.63
CA ASN A 85 5.18 -0.73 9.39
C ASN A 85 4.85 0.17 8.18
N THR A 86 4.32 1.37 8.42
CA THR A 86 4.07 2.37 7.38
C THR A 86 5.24 3.35 7.30
N CYS A 87 5.67 3.73 6.09
CA CYS A 87 6.65 4.80 5.86
C CYS A 87 6.23 5.70 4.68
N PHE A 88 6.82 6.89 4.63
CA PHE A 88 6.65 7.86 3.57
C PHE A 88 8.00 8.29 3.02
N GLN A 89 8.12 8.40 1.71
CA GLN A 89 9.35 8.80 1.06
C GLN A 89 9.09 9.75 -0.10
N ALA A 90 9.95 10.77 -0.22
CA ALA A 90 9.97 11.65 -1.37
C ALA A 90 10.77 11.00 -2.50
N GLY A 91 10.20 10.92 -3.69
CA GLY A 91 10.87 10.30 -4.83
C GLY A 91 9.95 10.06 -6.02
N ASP A 92 10.59 9.80 -7.17
CA ASP A 92 9.91 9.37 -8.38
C ASP A 92 9.61 7.86 -8.31
N ALA A 93 8.37 7.49 -8.65
CA ALA A 93 7.94 6.10 -8.72
C ALA A 93 8.77 5.26 -9.70
N VAL A 94 9.34 5.87 -10.74
CA VAL A 94 10.18 5.19 -11.75
C VAL A 94 11.45 4.60 -11.13
N GLY A 95 12.02 5.26 -10.10
CA GLY A 95 13.22 4.80 -9.39
C GLY A 95 12.94 3.91 -8.17
N HIS A 96 11.67 3.76 -7.79
CA HIS A 96 11.24 3.06 -6.58
C HIS A 96 10.69 1.65 -6.83
N ALA A 97 11.00 1.09 -7.99
CA ALA A 97 10.73 -0.32 -8.26
C ALA A 97 11.59 -1.19 -7.35
N GLY A 98 11.00 -1.64 -6.24
CA GLY A 98 11.55 -2.74 -5.45
C GLY A 98 11.65 -4.01 -6.29
N GLU A 99 12.24 -5.06 -5.71
CA GLU A 99 12.34 -6.35 -6.38
C GLU A 99 10.96 -6.85 -6.83
N PRO A 100 10.84 -7.42 -8.05
CA PRO A 100 9.61 -8.05 -8.52
C PRO A 100 9.04 -9.04 -7.49
N GLY A 101 7.73 -9.02 -7.28
CA GLY A 101 7.05 -9.90 -6.31
C GLY A 101 7.07 -9.43 -4.85
N THR A 102 7.61 -8.25 -4.55
CA THR A 102 7.63 -7.71 -3.16
C THR A 102 6.39 -6.91 -2.75
N LEU A 103 5.47 -6.63 -3.69
CA LEU A 103 4.29 -5.80 -3.47
C LEU A 103 3.01 -6.58 -3.77
N ASP A 104 2.10 -6.63 -2.79
CA ASP A 104 0.77 -7.24 -2.97
C ASP A 104 -0.22 -6.30 -3.68
N MET A 105 -0.06 -4.98 -3.50
CA MET A 105 -0.98 -3.97 -4.03
C MET A 105 -0.28 -2.65 -4.29
N VAL A 106 -0.57 -2.04 -5.44
CA VAL A 106 -0.13 -0.68 -5.81
C VAL A 106 -1.34 0.20 -6.11
N THR A 107 -1.46 1.32 -5.40
CA THR A 107 -2.47 2.36 -5.61
C THR A 107 -1.84 3.60 -6.23
N CYS A 108 -2.63 4.31 -7.03
CA CYS A 108 -2.18 5.43 -7.87
C CYS A 108 -3.39 6.36 -8.09
N PHE A 109 -3.97 6.88 -7.00
CA PHE A 109 -5.20 7.66 -7.08
C PHE A 109 -4.93 9.11 -7.51
N SER A 110 -5.74 9.64 -8.44
CA SER A 110 -5.72 11.06 -8.86
C SER A 110 -4.40 11.60 -9.44
N VAL A 111 -3.43 10.75 -9.74
CA VAL A 111 -2.16 11.10 -10.41
C VAL A 111 -2.17 10.88 -11.91
N THR A 112 -3.18 10.20 -12.46
CA THR A 112 -3.27 9.93 -13.92
C THR A 112 -3.32 11.20 -14.77
N LYS A 113 -3.87 12.30 -14.24
CA LYS A 113 -3.84 13.60 -14.91
C LYS A 113 -2.43 14.17 -15.01
N TRP A 114 -1.56 13.95 -14.01
CA TRP A 114 -0.18 14.44 -13.99
C TRP A 114 0.74 13.62 -14.89
N VAL A 115 0.53 12.30 -14.97
CA VAL A 115 1.28 11.43 -15.88
C VAL A 115 1.00 11.77 -17.34
N HIS A 116 -0.26 12.07 -17.69
CA HIS A 116 -0.64 12.53 -19.03
C HIS A 116 -0.05 13.90 -19.42
N LEU A 117 0.23 14.78 -18.47
CA LEU A 117 0.75 16.13 -18.75
C LEU A 117 2.28 16.18 -18.96
N ASN A 118 3.01 15.16 -18.49
CA ASN A 118 4.47 15.06 -18.62
C ASN A 118 4.94 14.09 -19.72
N GLN A 119 4.04 13.69 -20.64
CA GLN A 119 4.29 12.79 -21.78
C GLN A 119 4.84 11.38 -21.44
N ALA A 120 4.85 10.98 -20.17
CA ALA A 120 5.16 9.60 -19.80
C ALA A 120 3.90 8.73 -20.00
N PRO A 121 3.97 7.57 -20.69
CA PRO A 121 2.86 6.63 -20.72
C PRO A 121 2.48 6.25 -19.29
N ALA A 122 1.18 6.11 -18.97
CA ALA A 122 0.73 5.68 -17.63
C ALA A 122 1.42 4.39 -17.14
N LEU A 123 1.75 3.49 -18.08
CA LEU A 123 2.55 2.28 -17.85
C LEU A 123 3.99 2.57 -17.42
N ALA A 124 4.62 3.64 -17.89
CA ALA A 124 6.00 4.00 -17.55
C ALA A 124 6.16 4.54 -16.12
N VAL A 125 5.07 5.01 -15.50
CA VAL A 125 5.06 5.50 -14.11
C VAL A 125 4.76 4.38 -13.11
N LEU A 126 4.23 3.25 -13.59
CA LEU A 126 4.15 2.06 -12.77
C LEU A 126 5.56 1.53 -12.52
N PRO A 127 5.90 1.17 -11.27
CA PRO A 127 7.16 0.51 -10.95
C PRO A 127 7.46 -0.63 -11.93
N GLN A 128 8.71 -0.75 -12.37
CA GLN A 128 9.14 -1.77 -13.34
C GLN A 128 8.77 -3.20 -12.92
N CYS A 129 8.62 -3.46 -11.61
CA CYS A 129 8.14 -4.73 -11.08
C CYS A 129 6.72 -5.10 -11.53
N LEU A 130 5.85 -4.12 -11.82
CA LEU A 130 4.51 -4.35 -12.37
C LEU A 130 4.51 -4.53 -13.90
N GLN A 131 5.55 -4.08 -14.58
CA GLN A 131 5.66 -4.17 -16.04
C GLN A 131 6.07 -5.57 -16.52
N LYS A 132 6.61 -6.42 -15.63
CA LYS A 132 7.13 -7.76 -15.98
C LYS A 132 6.07 -8.86 -16.08
N GLU A 133 4.81 -8.61 -15.69
CA GLU A 133 3.70 -9.59 -15.75
C GLU A 133 3.24 -9.95 -17.19
N GLY A 134 3.92 -9.46 -18.24
CA GLY A 134 3.59 -9.72 -19.64
C GLY A 134 4.40 -10.81 -20.35
N GLN A 135 5.41 -11.43 -19.72
CA GLN A 135 6.29 -12.41 -20.39
C GLN A 135 6.10 -13.87 -19.97
N GLY A 136 5.00 -14.19 -19.28
CA GLY A 136 4.60 -15.56 -18.91
C GLY A 136 3.66 -16.25 -19.91
N GLY A 137 3.40 -15.64 -21.07
CA GLY A 137 2.63 -16.26 -22.13
C GLY A 137 3.42 -17.41 -22.76
N SER A 138 2.95 -18.65 -22.57
CA SER A 138 3.49 -19.86 -23.20
C SER A 138 3.74 -19.60 -24.69
N ARG A 139 5.00 -19.72 -25.12
CA ARG A 139 5.33 -19.86 -26.54
C ARG A 139 4.63 -21.12 -27.04
N LEU A 140 3.52 -20.98 -27.74
CA LEU A 140 3.01 -22.02 -28.61
C LEU A 140 4.04 -22.17 -29.74
N SER A 141 4.92 -23.18 -29.61
CA SER A 141 5.67 -23.69 -30.76
C SER A 141 4.65 -24.32 -31.71
N THR A 142 4.28 -23.62 -32.78
CA THR A 142 3.70 -24.29 -33.95
C THR A 142 4.85 -24.97 -34.70
N ALA A 143 5.18 -26.19 -34.28
CA ALA A 143 5.77 -27.17 -35.17
C ALA A 143 4.67 -27.57 -36.17
N GLY A 144 4.61 -26.86 -37.29
CA GLY A 144 3.73 -27.15 -38.41
C GLY A 144 4.57 -27.25 -39.67
N GLY A 145 4.89 -28.47 -40.07
CA GLY A 145 5.54 -28.75 -41.34
C GLY A 145 4.66 -28.34 -42.52
N ALA A 146 5.31 -27.83 -43.56
CA ALA A 146 4.83 -27.74 -44.92
C ALA A 146 6.11 -27.67 -45.78
N SER A 147 6.56 -28.80 -46.32
CA SER A 147 6.29 -29.26 -47.70
C SER A 147 6.91 -28.33 -48.74
N ASP A 148 7.96 -28.83 -49.41
CA ASP A 148 8.47 -28.37 -50.70
C ASP A 148 7.33 -28.12 -51.70
N PRO A 149 7.55 -27.21 -52.67
CA PRO A 149 7.71 -27.76 -54.00
C PRO A 149 8.71 -27.05 -54.93
N ALA A 150 9.21 -27.88 -55.87
CA ALA A 150 9.77 -27.64 -57.20
C ALA A 150 11.23 -27.17 -57.31
#